data_AF-A0A5E4CHR4-F1
#
_entry.id   AF-A0A5E4CHR4-F1
#
_cell.length_a   1.000
_cell.length_b   1.000
_cell.length_c   1.000
_cell.angle_alpha   90.00
_cell.angle_beta   90.00
_cell.angle_gamma   90.00
#
_symmetry.space_group_name_H-M   'P 1'
#
loop_
_entity.id
_entity.type
_entity.pdbx_description
1 polymer ?
#
loop_
_entity_poly.entity_id
_entity_poly.type
_entity_poly.pdbx_seq_one_letter_code
_entity_poly.pdbx_strand_id
1 'polypeptide(L)'
;MLFDYKDQLKTGELCLYMWPSVPGGPRPSRERLLEDEKGDLLNPMGIVHSNPNTETAVTLVIYLPKVSPHPVYYPALEKKLQLQGILDQRGLGELYEHEKDLVWKMRHKVQEHFPEAVAHLLLVTKWNKHEDVAQMLYLLCSWPELPVLNALELLDFSFPDCHVGSFAIRSLQKLTDDELFQCLLELVQVLKYKSYLDCELTQFLLDRALANRKIGHFLFWHLRSEMHVPSVALRFGLIMEAYFRGSTHHMKVLMKQAEALSKLKALSDFVKVSSQKTTKPQTKELMHLYMRQDTYLEALSHLQSPLDPSTMLAEVCVERCTFMDSKMKPLWIMYSNKEAGSGDSVGIIFKNGDDLRQDMLTLQMIQLMDAL
;
A
#
# COMPACT_ATOMS: atom_id res chain seq x y z
N MET A 1 -16.06 11.14 0.17
CA MET A 1 -15.80 12.16 1.21
C MET A 1 -16.79 13.32 1.10
N LEU A 2 -17.44 13.68 2.22
CA LEU A 2 -18.37 14.82 2.33
C LEU A 2 -17.63 16.16 2.41
N PHE A 3 -16.52 16.20 3.16
CA PHE A 3 -15.54 17.27 3.05
C PHE A 3 -14.62 17.03 1.84
N ASP A 4 -13.94 18.06 1.38
CA ASP A 4 -12.86 17.98 0.39
C ASP A 4 -11.47 18.05 1.06
N TYR A 5 -10.42 18.10 0.24
CA TYR A 5 -9.02 18.13 0.70
C TYR A 5 -8.59 19.48 1.33
N LYS A 6 -9.46 20.50 1.29
CA LYS A 6 -9.28 21.81 1.94
C LYS A 6 -10.24 21.97 3.11
N ASP A 7 -10.70 20.85 3.67
CA ASP A 7 -11.65 20.80 4.77
C ASP A 7 -13.00 21.46 4.46
N GLN A 8 -13.34 21.74 3.20
CA GLN A 8 -14.60 22.39 2.84
C GLN A 8 -15.72 21.36 2.70
N LEU A 9 -16.87 21.61 3.32
CA LEU A 9 -18.07 20.80 3.12
C LEU A 9 -18.57 20.98 1.68
N LYS A 10 -18.71 19.87 0.95
CA LYS A 10 -19.17 19.90 -0.44
C LYS A 10 -20.65 20.23 -0.54
N THR A 11 -21.00 21.01 -1.56
CA THR A 11 -22.37 21.44 -1.88
C THR A 11 -22.53 21.50 -3.39
N GLY A 12 -23.76 21.31 -3.89
CA GLY A 12 -24.08 21.29 -5.32
C GLY A 12 -24.14 19.88 -5.90
N GLU A 13 -24.24 19.81 -7.23
CA GLU A 13 -24.32 18.55 -7.96
C GLU A 13 -22.98 17.80 -7.97
N LEU A 14 -23.03 16.47 -7.80
CA LEU A 14 -21.89 15.58 -7.94
C LEU A 14 -22.26 14.40 -8.84
N CYS A 15 -21.43 14.18 -9.86
CA CYS A 15 -21.48 13.04 -10.75
C CYS A 15 -20.55 11.93 -10.22
N LEU A 16 -21.10 10.77 -9.85
CA LEU A 16 -20.36 9.64 -9.28
C LEU A 16 -20.31 8.48 -10.27
N TYR A 17 -19.17 8.31 -10.96
CA TYR A 17 -18.91 7.14 -11.80
C TYR A 17 -18.62 5.92 -10.91
N MET A 18 -19.51 4.94 -10.94
CA MET A 18 -19.53 3.81 -10.02
C MET A 18 -18.56 2.70 -10.44
N TRP A 19 -18.09 1.96 -9.44
CA TRP A 19 -17.35 0.71 -9.64
C TRP A 19 -18.33 -0.48 -9.75
N PRO A 20 -18.06 -1.48 -10.60
CA PRO A 20 -18.88 -2.68 -10.67
C PRO A 20 -18.75 -3.52 -9.40
N SER A 21 -19.88 -3.89 -8.79
CA SER A 21 -19.91 -4.76 -7.61
C SER A 21 -19.60 -6.22 -8.01
N VAL A 22 -18.51 -6.78 -7.47
CA VAL A 22 -18.15 -8.19 -7.66
C VAL A 22 -18.61 -9.01 -6.44
N PRO A 23 -19.44 -10.06 -6.62
CA PRO A 23 -19.79 -10.97 -5.53
C PRO A 23 -18.55 -11.65 -4.96
N GLY A 24 -18.31 -11.52 -3.65
CA GLY A 24 -17.18 -12.17 -2.97
C GLY A 24 -15.88 -11.37 -2.92
N GLY A 25 -15.90 -10.05 -3.18
CA GLY A 25 -14.81 -9.16 -2.77
C GLY A 25 -14.53 -9.23 -1.25
N PRO A 26 -13.38 -8.70 -0.77
CA PRO A 26 -12.96 -8.83 0.63
C PRO A 26 -14.02 -8.25 1.59
N ARG A 27 -14.76 -9.16 2.23
CA ARG A 27 -15.61 -8.86 3.37
C ARG A 27 -14.74 -8.85 4.63
N PRO A 28 -15.07 -8.06 5.66
CA PRO A 28 -14.36 -8.14 6.94
C PRO A 28 -14.34 -9.58 7.48
N SER A 29 -13.28 -9.90 8.23
CA SER A 29 -13.12 -11.16 8.94
C SER A 29 -14.38 -11.51 9.72
N ARG A 30 -14.74 -12.80 9.72
CA ARG A 30 -16.10 -13.35 9.91
C ARG A 30 -16.63 -13.32 11.36
N GLU A 31 -16.20 -12.35 12.17
CA GLU A 31 -16.45 -12.29 13.62
C GLU A 31 -17.23 -11.05 14.08
N ARG A 32 -17.63 -10.16 13.15
CA ARG A 32 -18.62 -9.12 13.43
C ARG A 32 -19.73 -9.17 12.39
N LEU A 33 -20.88 -9.72 12.80
CA LEU A 33 -22.26 -9.38 12.42
C LEU A 33 -23.22 -10.50 12.89
N LEU A 34 -23.58 -10.46 14.16
CA LEU A 34 -24.86 -11.02 14.63
C LEU A 34 -25.98 -9.99 14.32
N GLU A 35 -26.16 -9.65 13.04
CA GLU A 35 -27.24 -8.81 12.52
C GLU A 35 -27.13 -8.73 10.97
N ASP A 36 -27.28 -9.85 10.26
CA ASP A 36 -27.32 -9.85 8.78
C ASP A 36 -28.45 -10.74 8.22
N GLU A 37 -29.69 -10.40 8.59
CA GLU A 37 -30.90 -10.81 7.83
C GLU A 37 -31.27 -9.79 6.73
N LYS A 38 -30.43 -8.77 6.50
CA LYS A 38 -30.61 -7.76 5.45
C LYS A 38 -29.27 -7.43 4.81
N GLY A 39 -28.86 -8.30 3.88
CA GLY A 39 -27.58 -8.22 3.17
C GLY A 39 -27.22 -6.81 2.72
N ASP A 40 -26.31 -6.17 3.46
CA ASP A 40 -25.84 -4.83 3.13
C ASP A 40 -24.96 -4.89 1.88
N LEU A 41 -25.35 -4.12 0.87
CA LEU A 41 -24.67 -4.05 -0.43
C LEU A 41 -23.63 -2.91 -0.49
N LEU A 42 -23.49 -2.14 0.60
CA LEU A 42 -22.54 -1.04 0.69
C LEU A 42 -21.10 -1.55 0.90
N ASN A 43 -20.14 -0.83 0.32
CA ASN A 43 -18.71 -1.14 0.46
C ASN A 43 -17.97 0.05 1.09
N PRO A 44 -17.97 0.21 2.43
CA PRO A 44 -17.27 1.30 3.10
C PRO A 44 -15.74 1.20 2.97
N MET A 45 -15.20 -0.02 2.80
CA MET A 45 -13.77 -0.27 2.53
C MET A 45 -13.34 0.16 1.12
N GLY A 46 -14.29 0.55 0.27
CA GLY A 46 -14.05 0.93 -1.12
C GLY A 46 -13.33 2.26 -1.28
N ILE A 47 -12.73 2.47 -2.46
CA ILE A 47 -12.05 3.72 -2.76
C ILE A 47 -13.06 4.86 -2.93
N VAL A 48 -12.72 6.04 -2.41
CA VAL A 48 -13.55 7.26 -2.46
C VAL A 48 -13.43 8.05 -3.78
N HIS A 49 -12.67 7.51 -4.74
CA HIS A 49 -12.49 8.06 -6.08
C HIS A 49 -13.40 7.35 -7.08
N SER A 50 -14.01 8.12 -7.98
CA SER A 50 -14.86 7.62 -9.06
C SER A 50 -14.08 6.74 -10.04
N ASN A 51 -14.79 5.82 -10.71
CA ASN A 51 -14.24 4.98 -11.76
C ASN A 51 -13.72 5.83 -12.94
N PRO A 52 -12.45 5.68 -13.37
CA PRO A 52 -11.88 6.50 -14.44
C PRO A 52 -12.44 6.16 -15.83
N ASN A 53 -13.07 5.00 -16.01
CA ASN A 53 -13.74 4.65 -17.27
C ASN A 53 -15.15 5.25 -17.31
N THR A 54 -15.23 6.56 -17.57
CA THR A 54 -16.48 7.33 -17.61
C THR A 54 -17.39 6.95 -18.78
N GLU A 55 -16.89 6.26 -19.81
CA GLU A 55 -17.66 5.85 -20.99
C GLU A 55 -18.58 4.65 -20.68
N THR A 56 -18.14 3.71 -19.84
CA THR A 56 -18.90 2.50 -19.52
C THR A 56 -19.36 2.41 -18.06
N ALA A 57 -18.90 3.31 -17.18
CA ALA A 57 -19.30 3.31 -15.78
C ALA A 57 -20.77 3.73 -15.60
N VAL A 58 -21.52 2.95 -14.82
CA VAL A 58 -22.82 3.39 -14.30
C VAL A 58 -22.60 4.69 -13.53
N THR A 59 -23.41 5.70 -13.82
CA THR A 59 -23.26 7.04 -13.27
C THR A 59 -24.42 7.35 -12.35
N LEU A 60 -24.11 7.78 -11.13
CA LEU A 60 -25.10 8.20 -10.13
C LEU A 60 -24.90 9.69 -9.85
N VAL A 61 -25.91 10.49 -10.16
CA VAL A 61 -25.88 11.95 -9.92
C VAL A 61 -26.60 12.23 -8.59
N ILE A 62 -25.93 12.96 -7.69
CA ILE A 62 -26.51 13.44 -6.43
C ILE A 62 -26.43 14.96 -6.33
N TYR A 63 -27.25 15.55 -5.48
CA TYR A 63 -27.16 16.95 -5.10
C TYR A 63 -26.91 17.08 -3.59
N LEU A 64 -25.80 17.71 -3.19
CA LEU A 64 -25.50 18.03 -1.80
C LEU A 64 -26.10 19.41 -1.45
N PRO A 65 -26.99 19.52 -0.46
CA PRO A 65 -27.69 20.77 -0.16
C PRO A 65 -26.74 21.86 0.33
N LYS A 66 -26.98 23.10 -0.10
CA LYS A 66 -26.26 24.29 0.40
C LYS A 66 -26.77 24.65 1.80
N VAL A 67 -26.01 24.28 2.84
CA VAL A 67 -26.38 24.44 4.26
C VAL A 67 -26.17 25.86 4.83
N SER A 68 -25.43 26.72 4.12
CA SER A 68 -25.05 28.07 4.57
C SER A 68 -24.89 28.99 3.35
N PRO A 69 -25.16 30.30 3.44
CA PRO A 69 -24.86 31.24 2.36
C PRO A 69 -23.36 31.26 1.98
N HIS A 70 -22.47 31.01 2.94
CA HIS A 70 -21.01 31.00 2.80
C HIS A 70 -20.44 29.56 2.85
N PRO A 71 -19.24 29.33 2.30
CA PRO A 71 -18.53 28.05 2.46
C PRO A 71 -18.37 27.67 3.93
N VAL A 72 -18.58 26.38 4.24
CA VAL A 72 -18.41 25.81 5.59
C VAL A 72 -17.17 24.95 5.58
N TYR A 73 -16.27 25.18 6.54
CA TYR A 73 -15.04 24.41 6.71
C TYR A 73 -15.11 23.58 7.99
N TYR A 74 -14.44 22.42 8.00
CA TYR A 74 -14.26 21.61 9.18
C TYR A 74 -13.46 22.40 10.26
N PRO A 75 -13.81 22.33 11.55
CA PRO A 75 -13.14 23.12 12.57
C PRO A 75 -11.66 22.75 12.73
N ALA A 76 -10.78 23.74 12.56
CA ALA A 76 -9.36 23.64 12.86
C ALA A 76 -9.11 23.20 14.31
N LEU A 77 -8.03 22.45 14.52
CA LEU A 77 -7.71 21.78 15.79
C LEU A 77 -7.70 22.75 16.99
N GLU A 78 -7.13 23.94 16.83
CA GLU A 78 -7.10 25.01 17.85
C GLU A 78 -8.49 25.35 18.42
N LYS A 79 -9.53 25.33 17.59
CA LYS A 79 -10.92 25.62 18.02
C LYS A 79 -11.56 24.44 18.76
N LYS A 80 -11.09 23.21 18.53
CA LYS A 80 -11.53 22.02 19.29
C LYS A 80 -10.91 21.99 20.69
N LEU A 81 -9.69 22.51 20.84
CA LEU A 81 -8.97 22.54 22.12
C LEU A 81 -9.62 23.46 23.18
N GLN A 82 -10.52 24.37 22.78
CA GLN A 82 -11.21 25.30 23.69
C GLN A 82 -12.39 24.67 24.49
N LEU A 83 -12.65 23.36 24.32
CA LEU A 83 -13.78 22.65 24.93
C LEU A 83 -13.30 21.57 25.92
N GLN A 84 -13.16 21.89 27.21
CA GLN A 84 -12.91 20.88 28.25
C GLN A 84 -13.52 21.15 29.63
N GLY A 85 -14.00 20.06 30.26
CA GLY A 85 -14.26 19.94 31.68
C GLY A 85 -14.81 18.54 32.07
N ILE A 86 -14.39 18.03 33.23
CA ILE A 86 -14.95 16.90 34.03
C ILE A 86 -14.33 15.48 33.81
N LEU A 87 -14.13 14.79 34.94
CA LEU A 87 -13.20 13.66 35.23
C LEU A 87 -13.86 12.26 35.43
N ASP A 88 -13.00 11.21 35.39
CA ASP A 88 -12.89 10.05 36.33
C ASP A 88 -13.68 8.69 36.27
N GLN A 89 -12.92 7.55 36.27
CA GLN A 89 -13.17 6.15 36.79
C GLN A 89 -14.12 5.18 36.02
N ARG A 90 -13.87 3.86 35.78
CA ARG A 90 -12.66 2.94 35.82
C ARG A 90 -12.88 1.67 34.94
N GLY A 91 -11.93 1.23 34.06
CA GLY A 91 -12.12 0.22 32.95
C GLY A 91 -12.18 -1.28 33.34
N LEU A 92 -12.00 -2.32 32.48
CA LEU A 92 -11.70 -2.47 31.03
C LEU A 92 -11.94 -3.97 30.60
N GLY A 93 -12.48 -4.30 29.42
CA GLY A 93 -12.80 -5.68 28.92
C GLY A 93 -13.40 -5.67 27.50
N GLU A 94 -13.85 -6.76 26.86
CA GLU A 94 -14.58 -6.64 25.57
C GLU A 94 -15.97 -6.01 25.80
N LEU A 95 -16.15 -4.79 25.32
CA LEU A 95 -17.06 -3.86 25.97
C LEU A 95 -18.51 -3.98 25.45
N TYR A 96 -19.43 -4.48 26.30
CA TYR A 96 -20.86 -4.14 26.21
C TYR A 96 -21.04 -2.61 26.28
N GLU A 97 -22.20 -2.05 25.89
CA GLU A 97 -22.35 -0.57 25.84
C GLU A 97 -22.09 0.13 27.19
N HIS A 98 -22.43 -0.51 28.31
CA HIS A 98 -22.12 0.00 29.66
C HIS A 98 -20.60 0.06 29.94
N GLU A 99 -19.84 -0.86 29.37
CA GLU A 99 -18.38 -0.90 29.44
C GLU A 99 -17.73 0.09 28.45
N LYS A 100 -18.33 0.33 27.28
CA LYS A 100 -17.86 1.38 26.33
C LYS A 100 -17.96 2.76 26.96
N ASP A 101 -19.10 3.05 27.58
CA ASP A 101 -19.32 4.27 28.34
C ASP A 101 -18.32 4.40 29.51
N LEU A 102 -17.94 3.29 30.14
CA LEU A 102 -16.96 3.25 31.22
C LEU A 102 -15.53 3.56 30.74
N VAL A 103 -15.10 3.00 29.61
CA VAL A 103 -13.79 3.33 28.98
C VAL A 103 -13.77 4.77 28.48
N TRP A 104 -14.86 5.25 27.88
CA TRP A 104 -14.99 6.65 27.47
C TRP A 104 -14.92 7.62 28.66
N LYS A 105 -15.63 7.32 29.76
CA LYS A 105 -15.52 8.06 31.01
C LYS A 105 -14.08 8.07 31.57
N MET A 106 -13.34 7.00 31.33
CA MET A 106 -11.97 6.78 31.79
C MET A 106 -10.84 7.41 30.97
N ARG A 107 -11.14 7.95 29.79
CA ARG A 107 -10.18 8.43 28.78
C ARG A 107 -8.89 9.09 29.31
N HIS A 108 -8.97 9.97 30.31
CA HIS A 108 -7.79 10.60 30.94
C HIS A 108 -6.86 9.60 31.64
N LYS A 109 -7.41 8.66 32.43
CA LYS A 109 -6.61 7.63 33.10
C LYS A 109 -6.08 6.57 32.14
N VAL A 110 -6.76 6.37 30.99
CA VAL A 110 -6.20 5.57 29.89
C VAL A 110 -4.96 6.27 29.32
N GLN A 111 -5.03 7.58 29.03
CA GLN A 111 -3.87 8.36 28.58
C GLN A 111 -2.69 8.31 29.56
N GLU A 112 -2.96 8.49 30.85
CA GLU A 112 -1.92 8.56 31.89
C GLU A 112 -1.28 7.20 32.23
N HIS A 113 -2.06 6.12 32.31
CA HIS A 113 -1.62 4.85 32.88
C HIS A 113 -1.61 3.68 31.87
N PHE A 114 -2.31 3.80 30.74
CA PHE A 114 -2.47 2.74 29.73
C PHE A 114 -2.38 3.30 28.30
N PRO A 115 -1.32 4.06 27.94
CA PRO A 115 -1.24 4.76 26.65
C PRO A 115 -1.31 3.84 25.43
N GLU A 116 -0.88 2.58 25.56
CA GLU A 116 -0.96 1.55 24.52
C GLU A 116 -2.40 1.14 24.16
N ALA A 117 -3.36 1.38 25.06
CA ALA A 117 -4.78 1.05 24.85
C ALA A 117 -5.54 2.11 24.03
N VAL A 118 -4.85 3.06 23.39
CA VAL A 118 -5.49 4.14 22.62
C VAL A 118 -6.38 3.63 21.48
N ALA A 119 -6.02 2.51 20.83
CA ALA A 119 -6.85 1.86 19.81
C ALA A 119 -8.25 1.52 20.36
N HIS A 120 -8.32 0.97 21.57
CA HIS A 120 -9.59 0.65 22.23
C HIS A 120 -10.39 1.92 22.56
N LEU A 121 -9.72 2.98 23.01
CA LEU A 121 -10.37 4.27 23.29
C LEU A 121 -10.94 4.92 22.01
N LEU A 122 -10.22 4.83 20.90
CA LEU A 122 -10.67 5.32 19.59
C LEU A 122 -11.86 4.53 19.05
N LEU A 123 -11.93 3.22 19.31
CA LEU A 123 -13.07 2.36 18.94
C LEU A 123 -14.34 2.66 19.74
N VAL A 124 -14.24 3.09 21.01
CA VAL A 124 -15.42 3.51 21.80
C VAL A 124 -15.81 4.97 21.61
N THR A 125 -14.96 5.77 20.97
CA THR A 125 -15.23 7.18 20.70
C THR A 125 -16.46 7.30 19.79
N LYS A 126 -17.45 8.10 20.20
CA LYS A 126 -18.70 8.27 19.44
C LYS A 126 -18.47 9.28 18.31
N TRP A 127 -17.89 8.82 17.20
CA TRP A 127 -17.51 9.64 16.04
C TRP A 127 -18.66 10.40 15.37
N ASN A 128 -19.91 10.04 15.66
CA ASN A 128 -21.11 10.77 15.24
C ASN A 128 -21.47 11.97 16.15
N LYS A 129 -20.74 12.18 17.25
CA LYS A 129 -20.90 13.32 18.18
C LYS A 129 -19.66 14.20 18.18
N HIS A 130 -19.80 15.42 17.67
CA HIS A 130 -18.68 16.35 17.50
C HIS A 130 -17.99 16.75 18.83
N GLU A 131 -18.72 16.80 19.94
CA GLU A 131 -18.19 17.06 21.29
C GLU A 131 -17.29 15.92 21.80
N ASP A 132 -17.69 14.67 21.55
CA ASP A 132 -16.89 13.49 21.92
C ASP A 132 -15.62 13.43 21.05
N VAL A 133 -15.75 13.68 19.74
CA VAL A 133 -14.58 13.79 18.82
C VAL A 133 -13.62 14.91 19.25
N ALA A 134 -14.11 16.08 19.65
CA ALA A 134 -13.26 17.17 20.13
C ALA A 134 -12.46 16.77 21.38
N GLN A 135 -13.11 16.09 22.34
CA GLN A 135 -12.44 15.58 23.54
C GLN A 135 -11.40 14.50 23.23
N MET A 136 -11.70 13.55 22.32
CA MET A 136 -10.72 12.53 21.94
C MET A 136 -9.49 13.15 21.27
N LEU A 137 -9.70 14.09 20.34
CA LEU A 137 -8.62 14.77 19.64
C LEU A 137 -7.76 15.63 20.58
N TYR A 138 -8.35 16.26 21.61
CA TYR A 138 -7.59 16.94 22.66
C TYR A 138 -6.61 15.98 23.36
N LEU A 139 -7.08 14.80 23.76
CA LEU A 139 -6.23 13.80 24.41
C LEU A 139 -5.13 13.33 23.46
N LEU A 140 -5.47 13.07 22.20
CA LEU A 140 -4.52 12.64 21.17
C LEU A 140 -3.38 13.65 20.96
N CYS A 141 -3.66 14.95 21.05
CA CYS A 141 -2.64 16.01 20.93
C CYS A 141 -1.53 15.87 21.99
N SER A 142 -1.88 15.42 23.20
CA SER A 142 -1.00 15.25 24.35
C SER A 142 -0.69 13.78 24.65
N TRP A 143 -1.07 12.85 23.76
CA TRP A 143 -0.81 11.43 23.94
C TRP A 143 0.67 11.12 23.69
N PRO A 144 1.34 10.34 24.56
CA PRO A 144 2.73 9.93 24.34
C PRO A 144 2.88 9.10 23.07
N GLU A 145 4.08 9.05 22.50
CA GLU A 145 4.35 8.20 21.34
C GLU A 145 4.16 6.71 21.68
N LEU A 146 3.55 5.97 20.75
CA LEU A 146 3.30 4.54 20.91
C LEU A 146 4.52 3.69 20.54
N PRO A 147 4.61 2.44 21.02
CA PRO A 147 5.38 1.40 20.37
C PRO A 147 4.99 1.22 18.89
N VAL A 148 5.93 0.75 18.07
CA VAL A 148 5.74 0.56 16.61
C VAL A 148 4.51 -0.28 16.29
N LEU A 149 4.32 -1.40 17.00
CA LEU A 149 3.22 -2.34 16.74
C LEU A 149 1.83 -1.67 16.89
N ASN A 150 1.61 -0.96 17.99
CA ASN A 150 0.36 -0.22 18.23
C ASN A 150 0.19 0.93 17.22
N ALA A 151 1.28 1.57 16.77
CA ALA A 151 1.22 2.60 15.74
C ALA A 151 0.84 2.03 14.36
N LEU A 152 1.26 0.80 14.04
CA LEU A 152 0.82 0.08 12.83
C LEU A 152 -0.66 -0.33 12.92
N GLU A 153 -1.15 -0.73 14.09
CA GLU A 153 -2.59 -1.00 14.33
C GLU A 153 -3.45 0.23 13.99
N LEU A 154 -3.02 1.42 14.42
CA LEU A 154 -3.71 2.69 14.13
C LEU A 154 -3.69 3.13 12.66
N LEU A 155 -3.02 2.40 11.77
CA LEU A 155 -3.09 2.63 10.33
C LEU A 155 -4.19 1.81 9.63
N ASP A 156 -4.85 0.88 10.33
CA ASP A 156 -5.99 0.12 9.81
C ASP A 156 -7.18 1.02 9.45
N PHE A 157 -8.05 0.53 8.55
CA PHE A 157 -9.28 1.22 8.15
C PHE A 157 -10.22 1.51 9.33
N SER A 158 -10.15 0.74 10.42
CA SER A 158 -10.89 0.98 11.67
C SER A 158 -10.61 2.36 12.30
N PHE A 159 -9.53 3.04 11.88
CA PHE A 159 -9.08 4.33 12.41
C PHE A 159 -9.00 5.42 11.30
N PRO A 160 -10.13 5.85 10.71
CA PRO A 160 -10.14 6.68 9.50
C PRO A 160 -9.85 8.18 9.72
N ASP A 161 -9.77 8.66 10.97
CA ASP A 161 -9.53 10.09 11.25
C ASP A 161 -8.10 10.52 10.90
N CYS A 162 -7.96 11.70 10.29
CA CYS A 162 -6.67 12.20 9.81
C CYS A 162 -5.67 12.52 10.93
N HIS A 163 -6.12 12.94 12.12
CA HIS A 163 -5.26 13.21 13.27
C HIS A 163 -4.77 11.91 13.90
N VAL A 164 -5.59 10.86 13.91
CA VAL A 164 -5.18 9.50 14.31
C VAL A 164 -4.13 8.98 13.35
N GLY A 165 -4.34 9.13 12.05
CA GLY A 165 -3.34 8.82 11.03
C GLY A 165 -2.03 9.59 11.23
N SER A 166 -2.09 10.90 11.49
CA SER A 166 -0.90 11.73 11.77
C SER A 166 -0.16 11.28 13.04
N PHE A 167 -0.90 10.99 14.12
CA PHE A 167 -0.35 10.47 15.37
C PHE A 167 0.32 9.10 15.22
N ALA A 168 -0.26 8.21 14.40
CA ALA A 168 0.34 6.94 14.03
C ALA A 168 1.66 7.14 13.27
N ILE A 169 1.67 7.98 12.23
CA ILE A 169 2.89 8.28 11.47
C ILE A 169 3.96 8.93 12.36
N ARG A 170 3.60 9.87 13.25
CA ARG A 170 4.53 10.44 14.24
C ARG A 170 5.20 9.35 15.09
N SER A 171 4.42 8.39 15.58
CA SER A 171 4.95 7.26 16.37
C SER A 171 5.81 6.29 15.54
N LEU A 172 5.67 6.27 14.21
CA LEU A 172 6.49 5.48 13.28
C LEU A 172 7.75 6.20 12.77
N GLN A 173 7.93 7.51 13.04
CA GLN A 173 9.12 8.25 12.60
C GLN A 173 10.43 7.67 13.15
N LYS A 174 10.37 7.01 14.31
CA LYS A 174 11.51 6.33 14.95
C LYS A 174 11.92 4.97 14.37
N LEU A 175 11.15 4.42 13.42
CA LEU A 175 11.52 3.18 12.72
C LEU A 175 12.91 3.31 12.09
N THR A 176 13.79 2.35 12.34
CA THR A 176 15.02 2.18 11.56
C THR A 176 14.70 1.86 10.09
N ASP A 177 15.67 1.96 9.19
CA ASP A 177 15.46 1.62 7.78
C ASP A 177 15.20 0.12 7.56
N ASP A 178 15.75 -0.75 8.42
CA ASP A 178 15.52 -2.19 8.35
C ASP A 178 14.11 -2.58 8.87
N GLU A 179 13.66 -2.02 9.99
CA GLU A 179 12.28 -2.22 10.48
C GLU A 179 11.25 -1.64 9.50
N LEU A 180 11.51 -0.46 8.92
CA LEU A 180 10.64 0.11 7.89
C LEU A 180 10.63 -0.78 6.63
N PHE A 181 11.75 -1.37 6.25
CA PHE A 181 11.80 -2.30 5.12
C PHE A 181 10.97 -3.57 5.38
N GLN A 182 10.94 -4.07 6.62
CA GLN A 182 10.13 -5.24 7.02
C GLN A 182 8.62 -5.01 6.96
N CYS A 183 8.13 -3.76 7.06
CA CYS A 183 6.69 -3.42 6.98
C CYS A 183 6.30 -2.58 5.74
N LEU A 184 7.24 -2.39 4.79
CA LEU A 184 7.05 -1.52 3.64
C LEU A 184 5.89 -1.97 2.74
N LEU A 185 5.70 -3.28 2.56
CA LEU A 185 4.62 -3.82 1.74
C LEU A 185 3.25 -3.40 2.30
N GLU A 186 3.06 -3.58 3.61
CA GLU A 186 1.87 -3.28 4.39
C GLU A 186 1.56 -1.78 4.33
N LEU A 187 2.57 -0.93 4.56
CA LEU A 187 2.41 0.53 4.46
C LEU A 187 1.99 0.98 3.05
N VAL A 188 2.48 0.32 1.98
CA VAL A 188 1.99 0.57 0.61
C VAL A 188 0.54 0.10 0.42
N GLN A 189 0.07 -0.94 1.13
CA GLN A 189 -1.34 -1.31 1.11
C GLN A 189 -2.21 -0.27 1.82
N VAL A 190 -1.74 0.30 2.94
CA VAL A 190 -2.47 1.34 3.69
C VAL A 190 -2.76 2.59 2.84
N LEU A 191 -1.90 2.93 1.88
CA LEU A 191 -2.13 4.03 0.92
C LEU A 191 -3.46 3.90 0.15
N LYS A 192 -3.98 2.68 -0.02
CA LYS A 192 -5.24 2.41 -0.74
C LYS A 192 -6.48 2.88 0.03
N TYR A 193 -6.41 2.91 1.36
CA TYR A 193 -7.49 3.36 2.25
C TYR A 193 -7.47 4.88 2.49
N LYS A 194 -6.39 5.58 2.14
CA LYS A 194 -6.30 7.04 2.36
C LYS A 194 -7.27 7.78 1.45
N SER A 195 -8.03 8.71 2.03
CA SER A 195 -9.12 9.42 1.35
C SER A 195 -8.66 10.55 0.42
N TYR A 196 -7.45 11.08 0.63
CA TYR A 196 -6.86 12.19 -0.13
C TYR A 196 -5.47 11.83 -0.62
N LEU A 197 -5.02 12.47 -1.71
CA LEU A 197 -3.74 12.16 -2.36
C LEU A 197 -2.55 12.54 -1.48
N ASP A 198 -2.53 13.79 -1.04
CA ASP A 198 -1.60 14.29 -0.03
C ASP A 198 -2.01 13.79 1.36
N CYS A 199 -1.06 13.21 2.09
CA CYS A 199 -1.22 12.73 3.46
C CYS A 199 0.14 12.36 4.07
N GLU A 200 0.22 12.42 5.40
CA GLU A 200 1.40 12.10 6.21
C GLU A 200 2.10 10.78 5.83
N LEU A 201 1.34 9.72 5.53
CA LEU A 201 1.91 8.43 5.11
C LEU A 201 2.63 8.52 3.76
N THR A 202 2.07 9.26 2.80
CA THR A 202 2.72 9.48 1.50
C THR A 202 4.01 10.27 1.67
N GLN A 203 4.00 11.31 2.50
CA GLN A 203 5.17 12.15 2.77
C GLN A 203 6.27 11.33 3.47
N PHE A 204 5.93 10.65 4.58
CA PHE A 204 6.83 9.74 5.29
C PHE A 204 7.48 8.69 4.39
N LEU A 205 6.70 8.01 3.54
CA LEU A 205 7.25 7.01 2.61
C LEU A 205 8.18 7.63 1.55
N LEU A 206 7.86 8.82 1.04
CA LEU A 206 8.72 9.54 0.10
C LEU A 206 10.03 10.02 0.73
N ASP A 207 9.97 10.62 1.92
CA ASP A 207 11.15 11.10 2.63
C ASP A 207 12.12 9.95 2.94
N ARG A 208 11.60 8.82 3.45
CA ARG A 208 12.39 7.61 3.73
C ARG A 208 12.94 6.96 2.46
N ALA A 209 12.16 6.94 1.38
CA ALA A 209 12.61 6.43 0.08
C ALA A 209 13.69 7.31 -0.58
N LEU A 210 13.66 8.62 -0.37
CA LEU A 210 14.67 9.56 -0.88
C LEU A 210 15.94 9.54 -0.03
N ALA A 211 15.82 9.31 1.28
CA ALA A 211 16.96 9.11 2.19
C ALA A 211 17.66 7.76 1.98
N ASN A 212 16.91 6.68 1.74
CA ASN A 212 17.45 5.33 1.57
C ASN A 212 17.09 4.72 0.21
N ARG A 213 18.10 4.53 -0.64
CA ARG A 213 17.97 3.97 -2.00
C ARG A 213 17.31 2.59 -2.02
N LYS A 214 17.54 1.71 -1.04
CA LYS A 214 16.94 0.38 -0.98
C LYS A 214 15.43 0.50 -0.76
N ILE A 215 15.02 1.31 0.23
CA ILE A 215 13.58 1.60 0.47
C ILE A 215 12.94 2.20 -0.78
N GLY A 216 13.58 3.18 -1.43
CA GLY A 216 13.04 3.79 -2.65
C GLY A 216 12.97 2.86 -3.86
N HIS A 217 13.87 1.88 -3.97
CA HIS A 217 13.78 0.82 -4.99
C HIS A 217 12.54 -0.07 -4.78
N PHE A 218 12.32 -0.55 -3.55
CA PHE A 218 11.18 -1.42 -3.26
C PHE A 218 9.84 -0.66 -3.24
N LEU A 219 9.80 0.58 -2.72
CA LEU A 219 8.64 1.46 -2.83
C LEU A 219 8.21 1.63 -4.30
N PHE A 220 9.16 1.93 -5.19
CA PHE A 220 8.89 1.99 -6.63
C PHE A 220 8.29 0.68 -7.14
N TRP A 221 8.88 -0.49 -6.84
CA TRP A 221 8.40 -1.76 -7.37
C TRP A 221 7.02 -2.17 -6.85
N HIS A 222 6.71 -1.93 -5.58
CA HIS A 222 5.38 -2.16 -5.02
C HIS A 222 4.33 -1.29 -5.76
N LEU A 223 4.55 0.02 -5.86
CA LEU A 223 3.66 0.96 -6.56
C LEU A 223 3.54 0.62 -8.06
N ARG A 224 4.68 0.35 -8.73
CA ARG A 224 4.75 0.08 -10.17
C ARG A 224 4.03 -1.19 -10.56
N SER A 225 4.04 -2.21 -9.69
CA SER A 225 3.37 -3.49 -9.94
C SER A 225 1.86 -3.33 -10.11
N GLU A 226 1.24 -2.41 -9.37
CA GLU A 226 -0.22 -2.21 -9.32
C GLU A 226 -0.75 -1.11 -10.26
N MET A 227 0.09 -0.51 -11.12
CA MET A 227 -0.34 0.49 -12.10
C MET A 227 -1.40 0.00 -13.10
N HIS A 228 -1.60 -1.31 -13.20
CA HIS A 228 -2.66 -1.92 -14.00
C HIS A 228 -4.04 -1.93 -13.31
N VAL A 229 -4.09 -1.57 -12.01
CA VAL A 229 -5.30 -1.53 -11.19
C VAL A 229 -5.87 -0.09 -11.21
N PRO A 230 -7.01 0.18 -11.89
CA PRO A 230 -7.43 1.55 -12.18
C PRO A 230 -7.74 2.41 -10.95
N SER A 231 -8.13 1.81 -9.83
CA SER A 231 -8.44 2.52 -8.59
C SER A 231 -7.21 3.18 -7.95
N VAL A 232 -6.03 2.54 -8.02
CA VAL A 232 -4.80 3.04 -7.39
C VAL A 232 -3.85 3.73 -8.36
N ALA A 233 -4.01 3.52 -9.67
CA ALA A 233 -3.08 3.99 -10.70
C ALA A 233 -2.79 5.50 -10.64
N LEU A 234 -3.78 6.36 -10.36
CA LEU A 234 -3.55 7.80 -10.21
C LEU A 234 -2.66 8.12 -8.99
N ARG A 235 -3.00 7.57 -7.82
CA ARG A 235 -2.24 7.78 -6.58
C ARG A 235 -0.82 7.26 -6.72
N PHE A 236 -0.67 6.01 -7.17
CA PHE A 236 0.64 5.36 -7.27
C PHE A 236 1.51 6.01 -8.36
N GLY A 237 0.91 6.46 -9.47
CA GLY A 237 1.57 7.26 -10.50
C GLY A 237 2.15 8.57 -9.95
N LEU A 238 1.36 9.35 -9.21
CA LEU A 238 1.80 10.62 -8.62
C LEU A 238 2.92 10.44 -7.58
N ILE A 239 2.86 9.38 -6.76
CA ILE A 239 3.93 9.08 -5.78
C ILE A 239 5.24 8.71 -6.49
N MET A 240 5.18 7.86 -7.53
CA MET A 240 6.38 7.54 -8.33
C MET A 240 6.94 8.77 -9.07
N GLU A 241 6.07 9.66 -9.57
CA GLU A 241 6.51 10.91 -10.20
C GLU A 241 7.25 11.82 -9.20
N ALA A 242 6.69 12.02 -8.01
CA ALA A 242 7.34 12.79 -6.94
C ALA A 242 8.71 12.20 -6.56
N TYR A 243 8.79 10.88 -6.40
CA TYR A 243 10.04 10.17 -6.15
C TYR A 243 11.09 10.37 -7.26
N PHE A 244 10.69 10.28 -8.53
CA PHE A 244 11.59 10.51 -9.67
C PHE A 244 12.10 11.96 -9.75
N ARG A 245 11.30 12.94 -9.32
CA ARG A 245 11.74 14.35 -9.19
C ARG A 245 12.82 14.51 -8.13
N GLY A 246 12.77 13.72 -7.05
CA GLY A 246 13.81 13.67 -6.02
C GLY A 246 15.05 12.84 -6.38
N SER A 247 14.94 11.83 -7.26
CA SER A 247 16.07 10.94 -7.62
C SER A 247 16.15 10.60 -9.12
N THR A 248 16.54 11.59 -9.92
CA THR A 248 16.66 11.48 -11.39
C THR A 248 17.69 10.45 -11.88
N HIS A 249 18.74 10.18 -11.09
CA HIS A 249 19.69 9.10 -11.39
C HIS A 249 19.07 7.73 -11.15
N HIS A 250 18.34 7.54 -10.03
CA HIS A 250 17.71 6.26 -9.73
C HIS A 250 16.60 5.94 -10.74
N MET A 251 15.84 6.94 -11.21
CA MET A 251 14.90 6.79 -12.31
C MET A 251 15.52 6.07 -13.53
N LYS A 252 16.74 6.43 -13.94
CA LYS A 252 17.43 5.76 -15.07
C LYS A 252 17.75 4.29 -14.80
N VAL A 253 18.14 3.94 -13.57
CA VAL A 253 18.41 2.54 -13.18
C VAL A 253 17.10 1.72 -13.18
N LEU A 254 16.01 2.30 -12.70
CA LEU A 254 14.69 1.66 -12.68
C LEU A 254 14.10 1.53 -14.10
N MET A 255 14.38 2.49 -15.00
CA MET A 255 14.06 2.37 -16.43
C MET A 255 14.81 1.19 -17.07
N LYS A 256 16.10 1.00 -16.78
CA LYS A 256 16.87 -0.16 -17.28
C LYS A 256 16.27 -1.49 -16.83
N GLN A 257 15.83 -1.58 -15.57
CA GLN A 257 15.12 -2.76 -15.06
C GLN A 257 13.77 -2.97 -15.78
N ALA A 258 13.03 -1.90 -16.08
CA ALA A 258 11.76 -1.98 -16.83
C ALA A 258 11.96 -2.42 -18.30
N GLU A 259 13.04 -1.99 -18.95
CA GLU A 259 13.44 -2.46 -20.29
C GLU A 259 13.72 -3.97 -20.28
N ALA A 260 14.50 -4.44 -19.30
CA ALA A 260 14.79 -5.87 -19.13
C ALA A 260 13.50 -6.69 -18.93
N LEU A 261 12.59 -6.24 -18.05
CA LEU A 261 11.31 -6.91 -17.82
C LEU A 261 10.40 -6.90 -19.06
N SER A 262 10.44 -5.85 -19.88
CA SER A 262 9.73 -5.80 -21.17
C SER A 262 10.25 -6.85 -22.15
N LYS A 263 11.57 -7.03 -22.24
CA LYS A 263 12.21 -8.10 -23.03
C LYS A 263 11.87 -9.49 -22.49
N LEU A 264 11.90 -9.68 -21.17
CA LEU A 264 11.52 -10.96 -20.54
C LEU A 264 10.04 -11.29 -20.75
N LYS A 265 9.15 -10.29 -20.75
CA LYS A 265 7.72 -10.46 -21.09
C LYS A 265 7.55 -10.97 -22.52
N ALA A 266 8.18 -10.32 -23.50
CA ALA A 266 8.13 -10.73 -24.90
C ALA A 266 8.71 -12.14 -25.11
N LEU A 267 9.83 -12.46 -24.45
CA LEU A 267 10.45 -13.78 -24.50
C LEU A 267 9.57 -14.87 -23.85
N SER A 268 8.89 -14.54 -22.75
CA SER A 268 7.94 -15.44 -22.08
C SER A 268 6.74 -15.76 -22.97
N ASP A 269 6.18 -14.75 -23.64
CA ASP A 269 5.07 -14.95 -24.57
C ASP A 269 5.51 -15.81 -25.78
N PHE A 270 6.72 -15.57 -26.31
CA PHE A 270 7.32 -16.41 -27.35
C PHE A 270 7.46 -17.88 -26.89
N VAL A 271 8.06 -18.14 -25.73
CA VAL A 271 8.26 -19.50 -25.19
C VAL A 271 6.93 -20.21 -24.96
N LYS A 272 5.90 -19.52 -24.46
CA LYS A 272 4.55 -20.07 -24.31
C LYS A 272 3.96 -20.56 -25.64
N VAL A 273 4.11 -19.79 -26.73
CA VAL A 273 3.61 -20.18 -28.06
C VAL A 273 4.47 -21.25 -28.71
N SER A 274 5.81 -21.16 -28.59
CA SER A 274 6.74 -22.12 -29.21
C SER A 274 6.67 -23.51 -28.59
N SER A 275 6.52 -23.59 -27.26
CA SER A 275 6.39 -24.87 -26.53
C SER A 275 5.08 -25.63 -26.76
N GLN A 276 4.09 -25.01 -27.41
CA GLN A 276 2.87 -25.68 -27.89
C GLN A 276 3.04 -26.33 -29.28
N LYS A 277 4.07 -25.92 -30.03
CA LYS A 277 4.29 -26.30 -31.44
C LYS A 277 5.52 -27.17 -31.65
N THR A 278 6.48 -27.12 -30.73
CA THR A 278 7.81 -27.74 -30.88
C THR A 278 8.26 -28.39 -29.57
N THR A 279 9.28 -29.23 -29.65
CA THR A 279 9.85 -29.88 -28.46
C THR A 279 10.63 -28.89 -27.57
N LYS A 280 10.80 -29.23 -26.29
CA LYS A 280 11.53 -28.38 -25.33
C LYS A 280 12.96 -28.00 -25.81
N PRO A 281 13.79 -28.90 -26.36
CA PRO A 281 15.10 -28.53 -26.91
C PRO A 281 15.01 -27.49 -28.02
N GLN A 282 14.10 -27.68 -28.98
CA GLN A 282 13.89 -26.74 -30.10
C GLN A 282 13.41 -25.36 -29.60
N THR A 283 12.46 -25.32 -28.66
CA THR A 283 12.04 -24.05 -28.03
C THR A 283 13.20 -23.39 -27.27
N LYS A 284 14.07 -24.16 -26.61
CA LYS A 284 15.26 -23.64 -25.91
C LYS A 284 16.27 -23.04 -26.88
N GLU A 285 16.58 -23.72 -27.98
CA GLU A 285 17.49 -23.21 -29.03
C GLU A 285 16.96 -21.91 -29.65
N LEU A 286 15.66 -21.84 -29.94
CA LEU A 286 15.03 -20.61 -30.42
C LEU A 286 15.03 -19.50 -29.37
N MET A 287 14.72 -19.81 -28.10
CA MET A 287 14.85 -18.86 -26.98
C MET A 287 16.26 -18.27 -26.91
N HIS A 288 17.29 -19.12 -27.05
CA HIS A 288 18.68 -18.68 -27.08
C HIS A 288 19.00 -17.80 -28.29
N LEU A 289 18.47 -18.12 -29.47
CA LEU A 289 18.63 -17.30 -30.67
C LEU A 289 18.02 -15.89 -30.48
N TYR A 290 16.85 -15.79 -29.85
CA TYR A 290 16.26 -14.49 -29.47
C TYR A 290 17.13 -13.74 -28.45
N MET A 291 17.61 -14.42 -27.41
CA MET A 291 18.44 -13.80 -26.37
C MET A 291 19.81 -13.30 -26.88
N ARG A 292 20.36 -13.90 -27.94
CA ARG A 292 21.63 -13.46 -28.56
C ARG A 292 21.48 -12.25 -29.50
N GLN A 293 20.27 -11.70 -29.69
CA GLN A 293 20.10 -10.43 -30.39
C GLN A 293 20.68 -9.28 -29.57
N ASP A 294 21.37 -8.32 -30.19
CA ASP A 294 22.02 -7.20 -29.49
C ASP A 294 21.07 -6.46 -28.55
N THR A 295 19.84 -6.18 -29.00
CA THR A 295 18.82 -5.50 -28.20
C THR A 295 18.29 -6.31 -27.00
N TYR A 296 18.56 -7.61 -26.94
CA TYR A 296 18.29 -8.46 -25.78
C TYR A 296 19.51 -8.53 -24.86
N LEU A 297 20.71 -8.72 -25.43
CA LEU A 297 21.95 -8.73 -24.65
C LEU A 297 22.17 -7.40 -23.92
N GLU A 298 21.99 -6.28 -24.61
CA GLU A 298 22.09 -4.93 -24.03
C GLU A 298 21.05 -4.72 -22.93
N ALA A 299 19.79 -5.06 -23.17
CA ALA A 299 18.69 -4.80 -22.25
C ALA A 299 18.74 -5.70 -21.00
N LEU A 300 19.14 -6.96 -21.15
CA LEU A 300 19.18 -7.95 -20.06
C LEU A 300 20.50 -7.91 -19.27
N SER A 301 21.53 -7.21 -19.73
CA SER A 301 22.84 -7.14 -19.05
C SER A 301 23.07 -5.79 -18.36
N HIS A 302 24.01 -5.78 -17.41
CA HIS A 302 24.45 -4.59 -16.67
C HIS A 302 23.31 -3.81 -15.99
N LEU A 303 22.46 -4.51 -15.24
CA LEU A 303 21.42 -3.91 -14.39
C LEU A 303 21.52 -4.39 -12.93
N GLN A 304 21.05 -3.57 -11.99
CA GLN A 304 20.77 -4.02 -10.62
C GLN A 304 19.51 -4.90 -10.62
N SER A 305 19.50 -5.95 -9.82
CA SER A 305 18.35 -6.87 -9.74
C SER A 305 17.11 -6.16 -9.16
N PRO A 306 15.92 -6.32 -9.77
CA PRO A 306 14.66 -5.89 -9.16
C PRO A 306 14.37 -6.54 -7.80
N LEU A 307 14.92 -7.74 -7.55
CA LEU A 307 14.72 -8.51 -6.32
C LEU A 307 15.64 -8.07 -5.17
N ASP A 308 16.80 -7.49 -5.49
CA ASP A 308 17.74 -6.90 -4.53
C ASP A 308 18.64 -5.90 -5.27
N PRO A 309 18.56 -4.59 -4.97
CA PRO A 309 19.37 -3.57 -5.66
C PRO A 309 20.88 -3.68 -5.38
N SER A 310 21.29 -4.47 -4.38
CA SER A 310 22.70 -4.78 -4.08
C SER A 310 23.29 -5.79 -5.07
N THR A 311 22.46 -6.68 -5.61
CA THR A 311 22.85 -7.73 -6.54
C THR A 311 22.98 -7.20 -7.97
N MET A 312 24.19 -7.28 -8.52
CA MET A 312 24.49 -6.84 -9.89
C MET A 312 24.28 -7.97 -10.91
N LEU A 313 23.33 -7.80 -11.82
CA LEU A 313 23.12 -8.69 -12.96
C LEU A 313 24.04 -8.25 -14.10
N ALA A 314 25.25 -8.83 -14.13
CA ALA A 314 26.34 -8.44 -15.04
C ALA A 314 26.11 -8.95 -16.48
N GLU A 315 26.67 -10.09 -16.88
CA GLU A 315 26.44 -10.68 -18.22
C GLU A 315 25.41 -11.81 -18.17
N VAL A 316 24.47 -11.84 -19.11
CA VAL A 316 23.49 -12.93 -19.23
C VAL A 316 24.11 -14.20 -19.85
N CYS A 317 24.12 -15.29 -19.09
CA CYS A 317 24.62 -16.60 -19.50
C CYS A 317 23.59 -17.34 -20.37
N VAL A 318 23.42 -16.95 -21.65
CA VAL A 318 22.40 -17.52 -22.55
C VAL A 318 22.38 -19.06 -22.53
N GLU A 319 23.53 -19.72 -22.64
CA GLU A 319 23.62 -21.20 -22.66
C GLU A 319 22.98 -21.89 -21.42
N ARG A 320 23.08 -21.22 -20.26
CA ARG A 320 22.54 -21.66 -18.97
C ARG A 320 21.07 -21.25 -18.76
N CYS A 321 20.53 -20.38 -19.61
CA CYS A 321 19.12 -19.99 -19.55
C CYS A 321 18.21 -21.08 -20.11
N THR A 322 17.01 -21.21 -19.53
CA THR A 322 16.01 -22.22 -19.92
C THR A 322 14.61 -21.80 -19.46
N PHE A 323 13.62 -22.68 -19.54
CA PHE A 323 12.28 -22.47 -19.00
C PHE A 323 11.74 -23.74 -18.32
N MET A 324 10.84 -23.56 -17.34
CA MET A 324 10.21 -24.67 -16.62
C MET A 324 8.98 -25.21 -17.38
N ASP A 325 8.60 -26.45 -17.10
CA ASP A 325 7.54 -27.15 -17.83
C ASP A 325 6.11 -26.85 -17.33
N SER A 326 5.97 -26.09 -16.24
CA SER A 326 4.67 -25.69 -15.69
C SER A 326 3.83 -24.85 -16.66
N LYS A 327 2.53 -24.70 -16.38
CA LYS A 327 1.53 -24.08 -17.26
C LYS A 327 1.98 -22.74 -17.86
N MET A 328 2.58 -21.87 -17.05
CA MET A 328 2.96 -20.51 -17.45
C MET A 328 4.37 -20.39 -18.03
N LYS A 329 5.11 -21.50 -18.17
CA LYS A 329 6.46 -21.59 -18.77
C LYS A 329 7.42 -20.51 -18.26
N PRO A 330 7.64 -20.38 -16.93
CA PRO A 330 8.48 -19.34 -16.38
C PRO A 330 9.93 -19.52 -16.86
N LEU A 331 10.57 -18.39 -17.15
CA LEU A 331 11.93 -18.34 -17.66
C LEU A 331 12.90 -18.45 -16.47
N TRP A 332 13.95 -19.24 -16.65
CA TRP A 332 15.10 -19.34 -15.77
C TRP A 332 16.27 -18.63 -16.43
N ILE A 333 16.64 -17.45 -15.94
CA ILE A 333 17.67 -16.59 -16.52
C ILE A 333 18.89 -16.60 -15.58
N MET A 334 20.05 -16.96 -16.12
CA MET A 334 21.30 -17.03 -15.37
C MET A 334 22.24 -15.89 -15.76
N TYR A 335 22.96 -15.38 -14.77
CA TYR A 335 23.99 -14.35 -14.93
C TYR A 335 25.35 -14.89 -14.50
N SER A 336 26.41 -14.30 -15.05
CA SER A 336 27.78 -14.46 -14.54
C SER A 336 28.37 -13.09 -14.28
N ASN A 337 28.89 -12.89 -13.06
CA ASN A 337 29.81 -11.80 -12.78
C ASN A 337 31.25 -12.33 -12.85
N LYS A 338 31.98 -11.98 -13.92
CA LYS A 338 33.39 -12.38 -14.09
C LYS A 338 34.32 -11.71 -13.07
N GLU A 339 33.92 -10.57 -12.50
CA GLU A 339 34.71 -9.80 -11.55
C GLU A 339 34.53 -10.27 -10.09
N ALA A 340 33.42 -10.94 -9.76
CA ALA A 340 33.16 -11.51 -8.43
C ALA A 340 33.79 -12.89 -8.19
N GLY A 341 34.57 -13.41 -9.14
CA GLY A 341 35.19 -14.73 -9.06
C GLY A 341 34.24 -15.88 -9.45
N SER A 342 34.78 -17.09 -9.46
CA SER A 342 34.17 -18.27 -10.13
C SER A 342 32.96 -18.90 -9.41
N GLY A 343 32.38 -18.25 -8.39
CA GLY A 343 31.25 -18.74 -7.61
C GLY A 343 29.92 -18.03 -7.88
N ASP A 344 29.94 -16.73 -8.16
CA ASP A 344 28.75 -15.87 -8.16
C ASP A 344 27.98 -15.91 -9.50
N SER A 345 27.33 -17.05 -9.75
CA SER A 345 26.28 -17.12 -10.77
C SER A 345 24.89 -16.93 -10.15
N VAL A 346 24.36 -15.72 -10.30
CA VAL A 346 23.02 -15.34 -9.87
C VAL A 346 21.98 -15.85 -10.87
N GLY A 347 20.88 -16.41 -10.36
CA GLY A 347 19.72 -16.82 -11.16
C GLY A 347 18.48 -16.02 -10.80
N ILE A 348 17.68 -15.65 -11.79
CA ILE A 348 16.33 -15.08 -11.59
C ILE A 348 15.28 -15.92 -12.33
N ILE A 349 14.09 -16.02 -11.72
CA ILE A 349 12.93 -16.68 -12.32
C ILE A 349 11.93 -15.60 -12.75
N PHE A 350 11.62 -15.53 -14.04
CA PHE A 350 10.58 -14.65 -14.56
C PHE A 350 9.28 -15.44 -14.78
N LYS A 351 8.31 -15.25 -13.89
CA LYS A 351 6.92 -15.72 -14.03
C LYS A 351 6.05 -14.60 -14.64
N ASN A 352 5.10 -14.98 -15.49
CA ASN A 352 4.22 -14.06 -16.20
C ASN A 352 2.82 -14.70 -16.32
N GLY A 353 1.82 -14.12 -15.67
CA GLY A 353 0.43 -14.60 -15.65
C GLY A 353 0.06 -15.49 -14.47
N ASP A 354 0.99 -15.72 -13.53
CA ASP A 354 0.68 -16.11 -12.14
C ASP A 354 0.67 -14.83 -11.28
N ASP A 355 -0.17 -14.75 -10.25
CA ASP A 355 -0.16 -13.64 -9.28
C ASP A 355 0.77 -14.00 -8.11
N LEU A 356 1.84 -13.23 -7.92
CA LEU A 356 2.90 -13.50 -6.94
C LEU A 356 2.72 -12.74 -5.62
N ARG A 357 1.62 -11.99 -5.44
CA ARG A 357 1.40 -11.19 -4.23
C ARG A 357 1.32 -12.06 -2.97
N GLN A 358 0.73 -13.25 -3.07
CA GLN A 358 0.63 -14.20 -1.96
C GLN A 358 1.97 -14.88 -1.64
N ASP A 359 2.74 -15.29 -2.67
CA ASP A 359 4.11 -15.80 -2.50
C ASP A 359 4.99 -14.77 -1.79
N MET A 360 4.94 -13.50 -2.23
CA MET A 360 5.71 -12.39 -1.65
C MET A 360 5.39 -12.17 -0.17
N LEU A 361 4.10 -12.08 0.19
CA LEU A 361 3.68 -11.93 1.59
C LEU A 361 4.10 -13.13 2.44
N THR A 362 3.99 -14.35 1.91
CA THR A 362 4.38 -15.57 2.64
C THR A 362 5.88 -15.60 2.91
N LEU A 363 6.70 -15.22 1.92
CA LEU A 363 8.16 -15.13 2.08
C LEU A 363 8.58 -14.00 3.03
N GLN A 364 7.92 -12.84 2.99
CA GLN A 364 8.15 -11.74 3.94
C GLN A 364 7.81 -12.17 5.37
N MET A 365 6.72 -12.90 5.58
CA MET A 365 6.35 -13.44 6.89
C MET A 365 7.36 -14.50 7.39
N ILE A 366 7.90 -15.33 6.50
CA ILE A 366 8.99 -16.27 6.85
C ILE A 366 10.28 -15.50 7.22
N GLN A 367 10.62 -14.44 6.48
CA GLN A 367 11.77 -13.58 6.82
C GLN A 367 11.59 -12.85 8.16
N LEU A 368 10.36 -12.44 8.49
CA LEU A 368 10.04 -11.88 9.80
C LEU A 368 10.20 -12.94 10.91
N MET A 369 9.74 -14.18 10.68
CA MET A 369 9.93 -15.29 11.63
C MET A 369 11.39 -15.70 11.83
N ASP A 370 12.27 -15.49 10.85
CA ASP A 370 13.72 -15.75 10.94
C ASP A 370 14.47 -14.62 11.68
N ALA A 371 13.88 -13.44 11.78
CA ALA A 371 14.43 -12.26 12.45
C ALA A 371 13.96 -12.06 13.91
N LEU A 372 13.07 -12.93 14.41
CA LEU A 372 12.48 -12.93 15.76
C LEU A 372 13.09 -14.01 16.66
#